data_AF-A0A914H2T6-F1
#
_entry.id   AF-A0A914H2T6-F1
#
_cell.length_a   1.000
_cell.length_b   1.000
_cell.length_c   1.000
_cell.angle_alpha   90.00
_cell.angle_beta   90.00
_cell.angle_gamma   90.00
#
_symmetry.space_group_name_H-M   'P 1'
#
loop_
_entity.id
_entity.type
_entity.pdbx_description
1 polymer ?
#
loop_
_entity_poly.entity_id
_entity_poly.type
_entity_poly.pdbx_seq_one_letter_code
_entity_poly.pdbx_strand_id
1 'polypeptide(L)'
;MEGLKMAFVDSFEQVNFFIGLYMVGKDIKPFELANNLTGERLEFRHLKKDKWLLIRRPIERDDEKWAEWENEAAELGCFCQWNRISIYFEDGGIDDGGRRKRRARVSKKGKK
;
A
#
# COMPACT_ATOMS: atom_id res chain seq x y z
N MET A 1 -2.87 -3.49 2.80
CA MET A 1 -1.51 -3.60 2.19
C MET A 1 -1.13 -5.02 1.76
N GLU A 2 -1.71 -6.07 2.34
CA GLU A 2 -1.35 -7.47 2.00
C GLU A 2 -1.66 -7.85 0.55
N GLY A 3 -2.78 -7.39 -0.02
CA GLY A 3 -3.10 -7.64 -1.43
C GLY A 3 -2.04 -7.12 -2.41
N LEU A 4 -1.43 -5.97 -2.13
CA LEU A 4 -0.34 -5.42 -2.96
C LEU A 4 0.91 -6.32 -2.87
N LYS A 5 1.24 -6.82 -1.68
CA LYS A 5 2.38 -7.71 -1.47
C LYS A 5 2.19 -9.02 -2.24
N MET A 6 0.99 -9.59 -2.17
CA MET A 6 0.64 -10.83 -2.87
C MET A 6 0.70 -10.64 -4.39
N ALA A 7 0.06 -9.58 -4.92
CA ALA A 7 0.08 -9.27 -6.35
C ALA A 7 1.48 -9.04 -6.91
N PHE A 8 2.40 -8.49 -6.11
CA PHE A 8 3.79 -8.32 -6.50
C PHE A 8 4.55 -9.65 -6.58
N VAL A 9 4.34 -10.56 -5.63
CA VAL A 9 4.97 -11.89 -5.61
C VAL A 9 4.46 -12.77 -6.76
N ASP A 10 3.18 -12.67 -7.08
CA ASP A 10 2.55 -13.42 -8.18
C ASP A 10 2.78 -12.77 -9.57
N SER A 11 3.47 -11.62 -9.62
CA SER A 11 3.78 -10.93 -10.88
C SER A 11 4.92 -11.65 -11.61
N PHE A 12 4.72 -11.90 -12.91
CA PHE A 12 5.72 -12.46 -13.81
C PHE A 12 6.32 -11.43 -14.78
N GLU A 13 5.75 -10.23 -14.83
CA GLU A 13 6.21 -9.15 -15.69
C GLU A 13 7.19 -8.26 -14.94
N GLN A 14 8.35 -8.01 -15.54
CA GLN A 14 9.34 -7.07 -15.00
C GLN A 14 8.92 -5.63 -15.32
N VAL A 15 8.70 -4.81 -14.29
CA VAL A 15 8.32 -3.41 -14.45
C VAL A 15 8.98 -2.55 -13.39
N ASN A 16 9.39 -1.35 -13.80
CA ASN A 16 10.10 -0.40 -12.93
C ASN A 16 9.27 0.87 -12.77
N PHE A 17 8.96 1.24 -11.53
CA PHE A 17 8.22 2.47 -11.27
C PHE A 17 8.50 3.04 -9.89
N PHE A 18 8.29 4.36 -9.79
CA PHE A 18 8.22 5.10 -8.54
C PHE A 18 6.83 5.72 -8.43
N ILE A 19 6.10 5.38 -7.38
CA ILE A 19 4.77 5.92 -7.11
C ILE A 19 4.82 6.70 -5.81
N GLY A 20 4.57 8.01 -5.90
CA GLY A 20 4.35 8.88 -4.75
C GLY A 20 2.92 8.73 -4.25
N LEU A 21 2.77 8.38 -2.96
CA LEU A 21 1.47 8.28 -2.30
C LEU A 21 1.33 9.39 -1.25
N TYR A 22 0.12 9.93 -1.14
CA TYR A 22 -0.28 10.80 -0.04
C TYR A 22 -1.28 10.01 0.81
N MET A 23 -0.83 9.49 1.95
CA MET A 23 -1.63 8.62 2.81
C MET A 23 -1.90 9.32 4.15
N VAL A 24 -3.17 9.39 4.55
CA VAL A 24 -3.60 9.90 5.84
C VAL A 24 -4.05 8.69 6.69
N GLY A 25 -3.10 7.93 7.21
CA GLY A 25 -3.38 6.73 8.02
C GLY A 25 -2.20 6.38 8.92
N LYS A 26 -2.46 6.06 10.20
CA LYS A 26 -1.42 5.86 11.22
C LYS A 26 -0.82 4.44 11.25
N ASP A 27 -1.47 3.46 10.61
CA ASP A 27 -1.14 2.04 10.81
C ASP A 27 -0.37 1.40 9.65
N ILE A 28 0.03 2.18 8.65
CA ILE A 28 0.82 1.66 7.54
C ILE A 28 2.30 1.72 7.90
N LYS A 29 2.97 0.56 7.86
CA LYS A 29 4.40 0.43 8.13
C LYS A 29 5.19 0.33 6.84
N PRO A 30 6.41 0.91 6.79
CA PRO A 30 7.32 0.68 5.69
C PRO A 30 7.65 -0.82 5.59
N PHE A 31 7.88 -1.31 4.38
CA PHE A 31 8.26 -2.69 4.15
C PHE A 31 9.10 -2.81 2.88
N GLU A 32 9.79 -3.93 2.80
CA GLU A 32 10.57 -4.34 1.65
C GLU A 32 10.20 -5.78 1.32
N LEU A 33 10.11 -6.06 0.03
CA LEU A 33 9.77 -7.38 -0.47
C LEU A 33 10.60 -7.69 -1.71
N ALA A 34 11.22 -8.87 -1.74
CA ALA A 34 11.94 -9.37 -2.90
C ALA A 34 11.10 -10.44 -3.59
N ASN A 35 10.98 -10.33 -4.91
CA ASN A 35 10.47 -11.37 -5.79
C ASN A 35 11.65 -12.06 -6.46
N ASN A 36 11.97 -13.27 -6.00
CA ASN A 36 13.07 -14.08 -6.52
C ASN A 36 12.76 -14.68 -7.90
N LEU A 37 11.50 -14.69 -8.36
CA LEU A 37 11.11 -15.22 -9.66
C LEU A 37 11.42 -14.23 -10.78
N THR A 38 11.06 -12.96 -10.59
CA THR A 38 11.35 -11.90 -11.57
C THR A 38 12.69 -11.23 -11.33
N GLY A 39 13.30 -11.46 -10.16
CA GLY A 39 14.51 -10.77 -9.75
C GLY A 39 14.23 -9.29 -9.49
N GLU A 40 13.15 -8.97 -8.78
CA GLU A 40 12.74 -7.59 -8.48
C GLU A 40 12.52 -7.35 -6.99
N ARG A 41 12.60 -6.10 -6.57
CA ARG A 41 12.40 -5.63 -5.20
C ARG A 41 11.35 -4.53 -5.18
N LEU A 42 10.42 -4.66 -4.26
CA LEU A 42 9.38 -3.67 -3.96
C LEU A 42 9.67 -3.07 -2.59
N GLU A 43 9.92 -1.77 -2.56
CA GLU A 43 10.15 -1.01 -1.34
C GLU A 43 9.01 -0.02 -1.11
N PHE A 44 8.52 0.01 0.12
CA PHE A 44 7.56 0.99 0.58
C PHE A 44 8.18 1.77 1.74
N ARG A 45 8.55 3.03 1.49
CA ARG A 45 9.25 3.88 2.46
C ARG A 45 8.48 5.16 2.76
N HIS A 46 8.58 5.60 4.01
CA HIS A 46 8.05 6.89 4.45
C HIS A 46 9.06 7.99 4.13
N LEU A 47 8.59 9.11 3.54
CA LEU A 47 9.45 10.26 3.24
C LEU A 47 9.31 11.32 4.34
N LYS A 48 8.14 11.97 4.43
CA LYS A 48 7.88 13.04 5.41
C LYS A 48 6.39 13.34 5.52
N LYS A 49 5.91 13.59 6.75
CA LYS A 49 4.48 13.84 7.08
C LYS A 49 3.58 12.72 6.54
N ASP A 50 2.77 13.02 5.53
CA ASP A 50 1.78 12.12 4.94
C ASP A 50 2.26 11.57 3.59
N LYS A 51 3.52 11.81 3.23
CA LYS A 51 4.11 11.41 1.95
C LYS A 51 4.83 10.08 2.08
N TRP A 52 4.46 9.16 1.20
CA TRP A 52 5.00 7.82 1.11
C TRP A 52 5.48 7.56 -0.32
N LEU A 53 6.42 6.64 -0.47
CA LEU A 53 6.98 6.27 -1.76
C LEU A 53 6.95 4.75 -1.89
N LEU A 54 6.37 4.28 -2.99
CA LEU A 54 6.41 2.89 -3.39
C LEU A 54 7.33 2.76 -4.61
N ILE A 55 8.34 1.92 -4.50
CA ILE A 55 9.41 1.75 -5.50
C ILE A 55 9.43 0.30 -5.91
N ARG A 56 9.28 0.01 -7.21
CA ARG A 56 9.53 -1.31 -7.78
C ARG A 56 10.76 -1.22 -8.69
N ARG A 57 11.79 -2.00 -8.40
CA ARG A 57 13.07 -2.01 -9.12
C ARG A 57 13.63 -3.42 -9.30
N PRO A 58 14.50 -3.70 -10.28
CA PRO A 58 15.16 -4.99 -10.44
C PRO A 58 16.23 -5.19 -9.35
N ILE A 59 16.48 -6.45 -8.96
CA ILE A 59 17.49 -6.88 -7.96
C ILE A 59 18.88 -6.92 -8.60
N GLU A 60 19.02 -7.52 -9.78
CA GLU A 60 20.28 -7.54 -10.52
C GLU A 60 20.38 -6.28 -11.40
N ARG A 61 20.83 -5.16 -10.83
CA ARG A 61 21.19 -3.95 -11.59
C ARG A 61 22.24 -3.08 -10.91
N ASP A 62 22.81 -2.20 -11.73
CA ASP A 62 23.85 -1.24 -11.37
C ASP A 62 23.31 -0.18 -10.40
N ASP A 63 23.51 -0.40 -9.09
CA ASP A 63 22.99 0.46 -8.02
C ASP A 63 23.50 1.91 -8.12
N GLU A 64 24.68 2.13 -8.69
CA GLU A 64 25.28 3.47 -8.84
C GLU A 64 24.46 4.35 -9.80
N LYS A 65 24.08 3.77 -10.95
CA LYS A 65 23.24 4.45 -11.95
C LYS A 65 21.82 4.73 -11.43
N TRP A 66 21.29 3.85 -10.59
CA TRP A 66 19.98 4.05 -9.97
C TRP A 66 20.01 5.06 -8.84
N ALA A 67 21.10 5.14 -8.08
CA ALA A 67 21.26 6.16 -7.06
C ALA A 67 21.28 7.56 -7.69
N GLU A 68 21.92 7.72 -8.85
CA GLU A 68 21.84 8.96 -9.62
C GLU A 68 20.41 9.27 -10.08
N TRP A 69 19.69 8.29 -10.64
CA TRP A 69 18.29 8.49 -11.06
C TRP A 69 17.32 8.75 -9.90
N GLU A 70 17.53 8.11 -8.74
CA GLU A 70 16.74 8.39 -7.53
C GLU A 70 17.01 9.81 -7.02
N ASN A 71 18.26 10.27 -7.06
CA ASN A 71 18.62 11.62 -6.65
C ASN A 71 18.03 12.65 -7.62
N GLU A 72 18.18 12.42 -8.92
CA GLU A 72 17.60 13.27 -9.96
C GLU A 72 16.06 13.30 -9.88
N ALA A 73 15.40 12.17 -9.62
CA ALA A 73 13.95 12.11 -9.41
C ALA A 73 13.49 12.78 -8.10
N ALA A 74 14.33 12.77 -7.06
CA ALA A 74 14.09 13.49 -5.81
C ALA A 74 14.27 15.01 -5.97
N GLU A 75 15.28 15.44 -6.74
CA GLU A 75 15.60 16.85 -7.04
C GLU A 75 14.63 17.49 -8.04
N LEU A 76 14.19 16.76 -9.09
CA LEU A 76 13.13 17.19 -10.02
C LEU A 76 11.78 17.41 -9.31
N GLY A 77 11.71 17.02 -8.05
CA GLY A 77 10.55 17.18 -7.20
C GLY A 77 9.54 16.10 -7.57
N CYS A 78 9.28 15.22 -6.61
CA CYS A 78 8.14 14.30 -6.59
C CYS A 78 6.75 15.00 -6.70
N PHE A 79 6.67 16.22 -7.23
CA PHE A 79 5.53 17.13 -7.33
C PHE A 79 5.22 17.57 -8.77
N CYS A 80 6.13 17.40 -9.73
CA CYS A 80 5.94 17.97 -11.06
C CYS A 80 5.53 16.88 -12.08
N GLN A 81 4.23 16.56 -12.04
CA GLN A 81 3.41 16.02 -13.13
C GLN A 81 3.84 14.72 -13.81
N TRP A 82 3.57 13.58 -13.17
CA TRP A 82 3.35 12.33 -13.89
C TRP A 82 2.07 11.69 -13.33
N ASN A 83 1.03 11.60 -14.17
CA ASN A 83 -0.27 10.94 -13.94
C ASN A 83 -0.62 10.62 -12.49
N ARG A 84 -1.31 11.54 -11.80
CA ARG A 84 -1.75 11.35 -10.41
C ARG A 84 -2.89 10.34 -10.35
N ILE A 85 -2.58 9.09 -9.98
CA ILE A 85 -3.56 8.05 -9.71
C ILE A 85 -3.92 8.10 -8.23
N SER A 86 -5.19 8.33 -7.92
CA SER A 86 -5.71 8.30 -6.55
C SER A 86 -6.31 6.92 -6.27
N ILE A 87 -5.61 6.11 -5.47
CA ILE A 87 -6.08 4.78 -5.07
C ILE A 87 -6.59 4.89 -3.64
N TYR A 88 -7.88 4.61 -3.43
CA TYR A 88 -8.48 4.56 -2.11
C TYR A 88 -8.40 3.13 -1.56
N PHE A 89 -7.71 2.94 -0.44
CA PHE A 89 -7.68 1.66 0.26
C PHE A 89 -8.71 1.71 1.40
N GLU A 90 -9.89 1.13 1.17
CA GLU A 90 -10.87 0.89 2.24
C GLU A 90 -10.37 -0.22 3.16
N ASP A 91 -9.59 0.13 4.19
CA ASP A 91 -9.22 -0.80 5.27
C ASP A 91 -10.32 -0.88 6.36
N GLY A 92 -11.50 -0.30 6.11
CA GLY A 92 -12.60 -0.20 7.07
C GLY A 92 -13.61 -1.36 7.04
N GLY A 93 -13.38 -2.38 6.19
CA GLY A 93 -14.39 -3.37 5.83
C GLY A 93 -14.30 -4.75 6.50
N ILE A 94 -13.34 -4.99 7.40
CA ILE A 94 -13.25 -6.27 8.13
C ILE A 94 -13.50 -6.05 9.62
N ASP A 95 -14.70 -5.55 9.94
CA ASP A 95 -15.32 -5.88 11.23
C ASP A 95 -16.01 -7.23 11.04
N ASP A 96 -15.40 -8.27 11.58
CA ASP A 96 -15.89 -9.65 11.51
C ASP A 96 -17.19 -9.77 12.32
N GLY A 97 -18.30 -9.38 11.69
CA GLY A 97 -19.61 -9.97 11.85
C GLY A 97 -20.05 -10.25 13.28
N GLY A 98 -19.86 -9.30 14.20
CA GLY A 98 -20.40 -9.35 15.55
C GLY A 98 -21.92 -9.23 15.55
N ARG A 99 -22.63 -10.26 15.07
CA ARG A 99 -24.10 -10.39 15.09
C ARG A 99 -24.57 -10.13 16.51
N ARG A 100 -25.00 -8.89 16.81
CA ARG A 100 -25.80 -8.59 18.00
C ARG A 100 -27.04 -9.47 17.92
N LYS A 101 -27.09 -10.54 18.72
CA LYS A 101 -28.28 -11.37 18.89
C LYS A 101 -29.41 -10.42 19.27
N ARG A 102 -30.41 -10.24 18.38
CA ARG A 102 -31.65 -9.54 18.70
C ARG A 102 -32.23 -10.19 19.96
N ARG A 103 -32.29 -9.45 21.06
CA ARG A 103 -33.06 -9.91 22.23
C ARG A 103 -34.53 -9.99 21.81
N ALA A 104 -35.17 -11.13 22.07
CA ALA A 104 -36.59 -11.31 21.81
C ALA A 104 -37.40 -10.27 22.60
N ARG A 105 -38.32 -9.58 21.94
CA ARG A 105 -39.33 -8.74 22.61
C ARG A 105 -40.26 -9.66 23.40
N VAL A 106 -40.10 -9.70 24.73
CA VAL A 106 -41.11 -10.25 25.63
C VAL A 106 -42.28 -9.28 25.65
N SER A 107 -43.38 -9.64 24.98
CA SER A 107 -44.68 -9.00 25.20
C SER A 107 -45.21 -9.44 26.56
N LYS A 108 -45.26 -8.54 27.54
CA LYS A 108 -46.04 -8.75 28.77
C LYS A 108 -47.52 -8.74 28.41
N LYS A 109 -48.09 -9.93 28.24
CA LYS A 109 -49.53 -10.13 28.20
C LYS A 109 -49.94 -10.74 29.53
N GLY A 110 -50.61 -9.98 30.38
CA GLY A 110 -51.40 -10.56 31.47
C GLY A 110 -51.60 -9.72 32.73
N LYS A 111 -52.88 -9.43 32.95
CA LYS A 111 -53.62 -9.47 34.23
C LYS A 111 -53.49 -8.28 35.18
N LYS A 112 -54.51 -7.41 35.16
CA LYS A 112 -55.63 -7.51 36.11
C LYS A 112 -56.88 -6.90 35.48
#